data_AF-A0A0B7MNA2-F1
#
_entry.id   AF-A0A0B7MNA2-F1
#
_cell.length_a   1.000
_cell.length_b   1.000
_cell.length_c   1.000
_cell.angle_alpha   90.00
_cell.angle_beta   90.00
_cell.angle_gamma   90.00
#
_symmetry.space_group_name_H-M   'P 1'
#
loop_
_entity.id
_entity.type
_entity.pdbx_description
1 polymer ?
#
loop_
_entity_poly.entity_id
_entity_poly.type
_entity_poly.pdbx_seq_one_letter_code
_entity_poly.pdbx_strand_id
1 'polypeptide(L)'
;MHKNLKIDPLLDFDPLEDTNLHDPALASSDPATRLRKLQDLQNIRVLRAITFVRLSVRVSVARSMLSQDFISQAQFDAILADTLAARAAQIPAATTTVSVSAKERKEKKRIRVEYYFNLNYLDPVSALALASSPPPSGPSTGTTNAKASAAALNAMEV
;
A
#
# COMPACT_ATOMS: atom_id res chain seq x y z
N MET A 1 -52.02 -21.23 28.38
CA MET A 1 -52.19 -19.81 28.75
C MET A 1 -50.82 -19.17 28.89
N HIS A 2 -50.36 -18.45 27.86
CA HIS A 2 -49.07 -17.75 27.91
C HIS A 2 -49.24 -16.46 28.71
N LYS A 3 -48.65 -16.41 29.90
CA LYS A 3 -48.53 -15.16 30.66
C LYS A 3 -47.58 -14.26 29.87
N ASN A 4 -48.12 -13.25 29.21
CA ASN A 4 -47.33 -12.17 28.62
C ASN A 4 -46.69 -11.40 29.78
N LEU A 5 -45.48 -11.81 30.17
CA LEU A 5 -44.63 -11.03 31.07
C LEU A 5 -44.23 -9.77 30.31
N LYS A 6 -44.92 -8.67 30.56
CA LYS A 6 -44.44 -7.34 30.17
C LYS A 6 -43.19 -7.10 31.01
N ILE A 7 -42.03 -7.23 30.38
CA ILE A 7 -40.75 -6.82 30.95
C ILE A 7 -40.67 -5.32 30.69
N ASP A 8 -40.88 -4.52 31.72
CA ASP A 8 -40.65 -3.09 31.63
C ASP A 8 -39.14 -2.84 31.44
N PRO A 9 -38.74 -1.92 30.57
CA PRO A 9 -37.33 -1.61 30.35
C PRO A 9 -36.71 -1.11 31.66
N LEU A 10 -35.50 -1.57 31.98
CA LEU A 10 -34.76 -1.13 33.16
C LEU A 10 -34.21 0.28 32.90
N LEU A 11 -35.04 1.29 33.16
CA LEU A 11 -34.76 2.70 32.88
C LEU A 11 -33.67 3.29 33.79
N ASP A 12 -33.55 2.77 35.01
CA ASP A 12 -32.66 3.31 36.06
C ASP A 12 -31.37 2.49 36.23
N PHE A 13 -31.02 1.67 35.25
CA PHE A 13 -29.77 0.90 35.31
C PHE A 13 -28.57 1.80 35.04
N ASP A 14 -27.87 2.17 36.12
CA ASP A 14 -26.54 2.73 36.00
C ASP A 14 -25.49 1.61 36.21
N PRO A 15 -24.71 1.26 35.16
CA PRO A 15 -23.64 0.27 35.26
C PRO A 15 -22.48 0.69 36.17
N LEU A 16 -22.44 1.94 36.64
CA LEU A 16 -21.42 2.46 37.54
C LEU A 16 -21.82 2.41 39.02
N GLU A 17 -23.06 2.04 39.32
CA GLU A 17 -23.54 1.85 40.69
C GLU A 17 -22.76 0.75 41.40
N ASP A 18 -22.33 1.02 42.63
CA ASP A 18 -21.45 0.14 43.41
C ASP A 18 -22.09 -1.24 43.68
N THR A 19 -23.43 -1.30 43.69
CA THR A 19 -24.21 -2.54 43.84
C THR A 19 -24.22 -3.41 42.59
N ASN A 20 -23.97 -2.83 41.41
CA ASN A 20 -23.93 -3.52 40.11
C ASN A 20 -22.52 -3.99 39.74
N LEU A 21 -21.49 -3.52 40.46
CA LEU A 21 -20.11 -3.94 40.27
C LEU A 21 -19.88 -5.35 40.83
N HIS A 22 -19.47 -6.26 39.95
CA HIS A 22 -19.21 -7.65 40.30
C HIS A 22 -17.99 -7.84 41.24
N ASP A 23 -17.08 -6.87 41.25
CA ASP A 23 -15.87 -6.88 42.06
C ASP A 23 -16.00 -5.89 43.23
N PRO A 24 -16.12 -6.39 44.48
CA PRO A 24 -16.26 -5.53 45.66
C PRO A 24 -15.03 -4.65 45.90
N ALA A 25 -13.84 -5.05 45.43
CA ALA A 25 -12.65 -4.21 45.53
C ALA A 25 -12.75 -2.97 44.63
N LEU A 26 -13.33 -3.12 43.43
CA LEU A 26 -13.59 -1.99 42.53
C LEU A 26 -14.70 -1.07 43.05
N ALA A 27 -15.77 -1.63 43.65
CA ALA A 27 -16.82 -0.84 44.29
C ALA A 27 -16.26 0.05 45.43
N SER A 28 -15.31 -0.46 46.21
CA SER A 28 -14.66 0.30 47.29
C SER A 28 -13.59 1.31 46.83
N SER A 29 -13.26 1.32 45.54
CA SER A 29 -12.15 2.13 45.01
C SER A 29 -12.56 3.53 44.60
N ASP A 30 -11.60 4.46 44.63
CA ASP A 30 -11.81 5.84 44.20
C ASP A 30 -12.25 5.91 42.72
N PRO A 31 -13.22 6.77 42.35
CA PRO A 31 -13.68 6.94 40.97
C PRO A 31 -12.56 7.13 39.94
N ALA A 32 -11.46 7.83 40.27
CA ALA A 32 -10.35 8.01 39.32
C ALA A 32 -9.61 6.69 39.05
N THR A 33 -9.51 5.82 40.05
CA THR A 33 -8.91 4.48 39.92
C THR A 33 -9.79 3.58 39.05
N ARG A 34 -11.12 3.64 39.24
CA ARG A 34 -12.08 2.93 38.38
C ARG A 34 -11.98 3.37 36.93
N LEU A 35 -11.91 4.68 36.70
CA LEU A 35 -11.80 5.25 35.35
C LEU A 35 -10.50 4.79 34.67
N ARG A 36 -9.37 4.83 35.38
CA ARG A 36 -8.09 4.32 34.85
C ARG A 36 -8.19 2.84 34.47
N LYS A 37 -8.81 2.02 35.33
CA LYS A 37 -8.99 0.59 35.05
C LYS A 37 -9.88 0.35 33.83
N LEU A 38 -10.91 1.16 33.65
CA LEU A 38 -11.78 1.12 32.47
C LEU A 38 -11.01 1.47 31.20
N GLN A 39 -10.18 2.51 31.23
CA GLN A 39 -9.29 2.88 30.12
C GLN A 39 -8.31 1.75 29.79
N ASP A 40 -7.69 1.11 30.79
CA ASP A 40 -6.79 -0.02 30.58
C ASP A 40 -7.51 -1.19 29.90
N LEU A 41 -8.71 -1.54 30.37
CA LEU A 41 -9.52 -2.60 29.77
C LEU A 41 -9.91 -2.27 28.33
N GLN A 42 -10.27 -1.01 28.07
CA GLN A 42 -10.56 -0.54 26.73
C GLN A 42 -9.33 -0.66 25.82
N ASN A 43 -8.16 -0.21 26.28
CA ASN A 43 -6.91 -0.32 25.55
C ASN A 43 -6.61 -1.77 25.15
N ILE A 44 -6.68 -2.71 26.11
CA ILE A 44 -6.46 -4.14 25.85
C ILE A 44 -7.45 -4.69 24.82
N ARG A 45 -8.74 -4.34 24.94
CA ARG A 45 -9.78 -4.78 24.00
C ARG A 45 -9.53 -4.24 22.58
N VAL A 46 -9.15 -2.98 22.47
CA VAL A 46 -8.84 -2.33 21.18
C VAL A 46 -7.62 -2.96 20.54
N LEU A 47 -6.52 -3.17 21.28
CA LEU A 47 -5.33 -3.84 20.77
C LEU A 47 -5.67 -5.25 20.26
N ARG A 48 -6.46 -6.01 21.03
CA ARG A 48 -6.94 -7.32 20.59
C ARG A 48 -7.83 -7.24 19.36
N ALA A 49 -8.70 -6.25 19.24
CA ALA A 49 -9.56 -6.10 18.06
C ALA A 49 -8.73 -5.80 16.80
N ILE A 50 -7.69 -4.97 16.91
CA ILE A 50 -6.82 -4.58 15.79
C ILE A 50 -6.09 -5.79 15.19
N THR A 51 -5.74 -6.81 15.98
CA THR A 51 -5.09 -8.02 15.45
C THR A 51 -6.00 -8.82 14.50
N PHE A 52 -7.31 -8.78 14.72
CA PHE A 52 -8.31 -9.42 13.85
C PHE A 52 -8.69 -8.57 12.62
N VAL A 53 -8.28 -7.30 12.57
CA VAL A 53 -8.51 -6.44 11.40
C VAL A 53 -7.64 -6.92 10.23
N ARG A 54 -8.23 -6.89 9.02
CA ARG A 54 -7.54 -7.23 7.76
C ARG A 54 -6.31 -6.35 7.55
N LEU A 55 -5.23 -6.96 7.05
CA LEU A 55 -3.91 -6.33 6.90
C LEU A 55 -3.89 -5.06 6.01
N SER A 56 -4.79 -4.99 5.03
CA SER A 56 -4.91 -3.84 4.13
C SER A 56 -5.36 -2.57 4.85
N VAL A 57 -6.26 -2.70 5.83
CA VAL A 57 -6.88 -1.57 6.55
C VAL A 57 -6.39 -1.40 7.99
N ARG A 58 -5.64 -2.38 8.53
CA ARG A 58 -5.17 -2.41 9.92
C ARG A 58 -4.50 -1.11 10.38
N VAL A 59 -3.58 -0.56 9.60
CA VAL A 59 -2.88 0.69 9.94
C VAL A 59 -3.83 1.88 10.00
N SER A 60 -4.82 1.94 9.11
CA SER A 60 -5.80 3.03 9.10
C SER A 60 -6.73 2.95 10.30
N VAL A 61 -7.16 1.74 10.67
CA VAL A 61 -7.94 1.52 11.89
C VAL A 61 -7.12 1.90 13.12
N ALA A 62 -5.88 1.43 13.22
CA ALA A 62 -4.99 1.78 14.33
C ALA A 62 -4.78 3.29 14.45
N ARG A 63 -4.61 4.00 13.34
CA ARG A 63 -4.53 5.47 13.33
C ARG A 63 -5.79 6.14 13.85
N SER A 64 -6.97 5.63 13.50
CA SER A 64 -8.24 6.13 14.04
C SER A 64 -8.38 5.87 15.54
N MET A 65 -7.85 4.76 16.05
CA MET A 65 -7.86 4.45 17.49
C MET A 65 -6.88 5.34 18.26
N LEU A 66 -5.74 5.69 17.65
CA LEU A 66 -4.79 6.65 18.19
C LEU A 66 -5.39 8.05 18.30
N SER A 67 -6.14 8.51 17.29
CA SER A 67 -6.80 9.82 17.34
C SER A 67 -7.94 9.91 18.37
N GLN A 68 -8.43 8.77 18.84
CA GLN A 68 -9.46 8.67 19.89
C GLN A 68 -8.83 8.43 21.28
N ASP A 69 -7.50 8.52 21.40
CA ASP A 69 -6.73 8.25 22.61
C ASP A 69 -6.97 6.85 23.21
N PHE A 70 -7.42 5.89 22.40
CA PHE A 70 -7.63 4.50 22.85
C PHE A 70 -6.33 3.70 22.90
N ILE A 71 -5.32 4.11 22.13
CA ILE A 71 -3.99 3.50 22.10
C ILE A 71 -2.92 4.59 22.13
N SER A 72 -1.74 4.25 22.65
CA SER A 72 -0.60 5.17 22.69
C SER A 72 0.19 5.14 21.37
N GLN A 73 1.00 6.17 21.14
CA GLN A 73 1.88 6.25 19.96
C GLN A 73 2.81 5.04 19.85
N ALA A 74 3.42 4.61 20.96
CA ALA A 74 4.30 3.44 20.99
C ALA A 74 3.58 2.15 20.57
N GLN A 75 2.31 2.00 20.97
CA GLN A 75 1.48 0.85 20.55
C GLN A 75 1.15 0.92 19.06
N PHE A 76 0.86 2.12 18.53
CA PHE A 76 0.65 2.32 17.11
C PHE A 76 1.89 1.96 16.28
N ASP A 77 3.08 2.38 16.71
CA ASP A 77 4.33 2.09 16.02
C ASP A 77 4.62 0.58 15.98
N ALA A 78 4.33 -0.14 17.06
CA ALA A 78 4.42 -1.60 17.10
C ALA A 78 3.46 -2.26 16.09
N ILE A 79 2.20 -1.81 16.02
CA ILE A 79 1.21 -2.31 15.05
C ILE A 79 1.66 -2.03 13.61
N LEU A 80 2.27 -0.87 13.36
CA LEU A 80 2.79 -0.50 12.06
C LEU A 80 3.93 -1.44 11.64
N ALA A 81 4.89 -1.68 12.53
CA ALA A 81 5.99 -2.60 12.30
C ALA A 81 5.51 -4.03 11.99
N ASP A 82 4.58 -4.56 12.81
CA ASP A 82 3.98 -5.88 12.61
C ASP A 82 3.23 -5.97 11.27
N THR A 83 2.51 -4.91 10.90
CA THR A 83 1.77 -4.88 9.63
C THR A 83 2.70 -4.89 8.43
N LEU A 84 3.83 -4.16 8.51
CA LEU A 84 4.85 -4.16 7.46
C LEU A 84 5.54 -5.52 7.34
N ALA A 85 5.89 -6.14 8.47
CA ALA A 85 6.47 -7.48 8.50
C ALA A 85 5.52 -8.53 7.89
N ALA A 86 4.24 -8.50 8.26
CA ALA A 86 3.24 -9.40 7.71
C ALA A 86 3.01 -9.18 6.20
N ARG A 87 3.09 -7.94 5.72
CA ARG A 87 3.02 -7.66 4.26
C ARG A 87 4.25 -8.22 3.54
N ALA A 88 5.44 -8.06 4.10
CA ALA A 88 6.66 -8.61 3.53
C ALA A 88 6.57 -10.15 3.40
N ALA A 89 5.98 -10.83 4.39
CA ALA A 89 5.77 -12.27 4.35
C ALA A 89 4.72 -12.72 3.31
N GLN A 90 3.76 -11.85 2.96
CA GLN A 90 2.72 -12.15 1.94
C GLN A 90 3.19 -11.92 0.50
N ILE A 91 4.32 -11.24 0.28
CA ILE A 91 4.90 -11.13 -1.06
C ILE A 91 5.45 -12.51 -1.41
N PRO A 92 4.89 -13.22 -2.41
CA PRO A 92 5.49 -14.46 -2.86
C PRO A 92 6.89 -14.13 -3.37
N ALA A 93 7.88 -14.96 -3.03
CA ALA A 93 9.25 -14.92 -3.55
C ALA A 93 9.34 -15.01 -5.11
N ALA A 94 8.20 -14.97 -5.80
CA ALA A 94 8.05 -15.01 -7.26
C ALA A 94 7.81 -13.63 -7.91
N THR A 95 7.97 -12.51 -7.19
CA THR A 95 8.43 -11.32 -7.91
C THR A 95 9.92 -11.48 -8.08
N THR A 96 10.31 -12.28 -9.07
CA THR A 96 11.60 -12.10 -9.73
C THR A 96 11.67 -10.61 -10.03
N THR A 97 12.38 -9.86 -9.20
CA THR A 97 12.99 -8.62 -9.63
C THR A 97 13.92 -9.07 -10.74
N VAL A 98 13.38 -9.18 -11.96
CA VAL A 98 14.20 -9.09 -13.15
C VAL A 98 15.00 -7.83 -12.86
N SER A 99 16.30 -7.96 -12.71
CA SER A 99 17.20 -6.85 -12.50
C SER A 99 17.19 -6.06 -13.80
N VAL A 100 16.10 -5.35 -14.05
CA VAL A 100 15.87 -4.47 -15.18
C VAL A 100 16.99 -3.45 -15.07
N SER A 101 17.92 -3.50 -16.02
CA SER A 101 19.09 -2.62 -16.00
C SER A 101 18.64 -1.15 -15.89
N ALA A 102 19.47 -0.27 -15.34
CA ALA A 102 19.13 1.14 -15.25
C ALA A 102 18.74 1.74 -16.62
N LYS A 103 19.33 1.21 -17.70
CA LYS A 103 18.99 1.54 -19.09
C LYS A 103 17.56 1.14 -19.43
N GLU A 104 17.16 -0.08 -19.13
CA GLU A 104 15.81 -0.59 -19.41
C GLU A 104 14.73 0.13 -18.59
N ARG A 105 15.03 0.56 -17.35
CA ARG A 105 14.11 1.41 -16.56
C ARG A 105 13.90 2.79 -17.19
N LYS A 106 14.99 3.42 -17.65
CA LYS A 106 14.93 4.72 -18.32
C LYS A 106 14.14 4.62 -19.63
N GLU A 107 14.36 3.55 -20.37
CA GLU A 107 13.66 3.24 -21.61
C GLU A 107 12.15 3.09 -21.38
N LYS A 108 11.74 2.22 -20.46
CA LYS A 108 10.31 2.03 -20.12
C LYS A 108 9.64 3.32 -19.66
N LYS A 109 10.36 4.19 -18.94
CA LYS A 109 9.85 5.50 -18.55
C LYS A 109 9.66 6.43 -19.75
N ARG A 110 10.59 6.45 -20.72
CA ARG A 110 10.45 7.22 -21.97
C ARG A 110 9.21 6.76 -22.73
N ILE A 111 9.12 5.46 -23.03
CA ILE A 111 8.00 4.85 -23.76
C ILE A 111 6.67 5.23 -23.10
N ARG A 112 6.59 5.13 -21.76
CA ARG A 112 5.38 5.49 -21.02
C ARG A 112 5.00 6.97 -21.19
N VAL A 113 5.98 7.87 -21.12
CA VAL A 113 5.72 9.31 -21.25
C VAL A 113 5.28 9.65 -22.68
N GLU A 114 5.95 9.12 -23.70
CA GLU A 114 5.58 9.31 -25.10
C GLU A 114 4.20 8.74 -25.41
N TYR A 115 3.87 7.57 -24.87
CA TYR A 115 2.54 6.97 -25.01
C TYR A 115 1.43 7.90 -24.49
N TYR A 116 1.59 8.44 -23.27
CA TYR A 116 0.61 9.36 -22.70
C TYR A 116 0.52 10.69 -23.46
N PHE A 117 1.64 11.17 -24.00
CA PHE A 117 1.62 12.35 -24.85
C PHE A 117 0.86 12.10 -26.15
N ASN A 118 1.11 10.98 -26.81
CA ASN A 118 0.51 10.60 -28.09
C ASN A 118 -0.98 10.25 -27.98
N LEU A 119 -1.44 9.74 -26.83
CA LEU A 119 -2.86 9.48 -26.57
C LEU A 119 -3.76 10.72 -26.69
N ASN A 120 -3.19 11.94 -26.61
CA ASN A 120 -3.96 13.17 -26.82
C ASN A 120 -4.34 13.40 -28.29
N TYR A 121 -3.66 12.72 -29.22
CA TYR A 121 -3.75 12.99 -30.66
C TYR A 121 -3.98 11.75 -31.52
N LEU A 122 -3.75 10.55 -30.98
CA LEU A 122 -3.77 9.29 -31.71
C LEU A 122 -4.57 8.23 -30.95
N ASP A 123 -5.02 7.20 -31.68
CA ASP A 123 -5.63 6.03 -31.08
C ASP A 123 -4.59 5.22 -30.25
N PRO A 124 -5.04 4.42 -29.28
CA PRO A 124 -4.14 3.73 -28.36
C PRO A 124 -3.13 2.79 -29.04
N VAL A 125 -3.49 2.19 -30.18
CA VAL A 125 -2.62 1.24 -30.88
C VAL A 125 -1.50 2.01 -31.59
N SER A 126 -1.84 3.09 -32.29
CA SER A 126 -0.84 3.96 -32.93
C SER A 126 0.05 4.69 -31.92
N ALA A 127 -0.52 5.16 -30.80
CA ALA A 127 0.23 5.80 -29.73
C ALA A 127 1.28 4.87 -29.13
N LEU A 128 0.91 3.59 -28.93
CA LEU A 128 1.83 2.57 -28.41
C LEU A 128 2.91 2.19 -29.43
N ALA A 129 2.54 2.08 -30.70
CA ALA A 129 3.48 1.77 -31.78
C ALA A 129 4.56 2.85 -31.90
N LEU A 130 4.19 4.13 -31.86
CA LEU A 130 5.13 5.24 -31.91
C LEU A 130 6.02 5.31 -30.66
N ALA A 131 5.44 5.14 -29.48
CA ALA A 131 6.20 5.18 -28.23
C ALA A 131 7.21 4.02 -28.12
N SER A 132 6.91 2.87 -28.73
CA SER A 132 7.78 1.69 -28.72
C SER A 132 8.80 1.68 -29.87
N SER A 133 8.79 2.68 -30.75
CA SER A 133 9.72 2.76 -31.86
C SER A 133 11.15 3.01 -31.36
N PRO A 134 12.17 2.50 -32.08
CA PRO A 134 13.57 2.76 -31.73
C PRO A 134 13.82 4.28 -31.75
N PRO A 135 14.62 4.82 -30.81
CA PRO A 135 14.96 6.24 -30.85
C PRO A 135 15.63 6.55 -32.19
N PRO A 136 15.32 7.70 -32.82
CA PRO A 136 16.02 8.11 -34.02
C PRO A 136 17.52 8.18 -33.68
N SER A 137 18.30 7.33 -34.34
CA SER A 137 19.76 7.46 -34.34
C SER A 137 20.07 8.88 -34.82
N GLY A 138 20.83 9.64 -34.01
CA GLY A 138 21.27 10.98 -34.35
C GLY A 138 21.97 11.05 -35.73
N PRO A 139 22.20 12.26 -36.26
CA PRO A 139 22.55 12.48 -37.65
C PRO A 139 23.77 11.65 -38.05
N SER A 140 23.55 10.74 -39.00
CA SER A 140 24.59 10.11 -39.80
C SER A 140 25.33 11.22 -40.56
N THR A 141 26.52 11.60 -40.11
CA THR A 141 27.49 12.25 -40.99
C THR A 141 28.02 11.21 -41.97
N GLY A 142 27.18 10.82 -42.92
CA GLY A 142 27.58 10.07 -44.10
C GLY A 142 28.20 11.03 -45.09
N THR A 143 29.50 11.28 -44.96
CA THR A 143 30.29 11.90 -46.03
C THR A 143 30.27 10.94 -47.21
N THR A 144 29.46 11.26 -48.21
CA THR A 144 29.49 10.61 -49.52
C THR A 144 30.84 10.88 -50.17
N ASN A 145 31.71 9.88 -50.22
CA ASN A 145 32.86 9.90 -51.13
C ASN A 145 32.73 8.72 -52.10
N ALA A 146 31.78 8.86 -53.03
CA ALA A 146 31.73 8.04 -54.22
C ALA A 146 32.78 8.56 -55.21
N LYS A 147 34.00 8.01 -55.15
CA LYS A 147 34.91 8.04 -56.31
C LYS A 147 35.31 6.61 -56.62
N ALA A 148 34.67 6.12 -57.69
CA ALA A 148 34.81 4.78 -58.24
C ALA A 148 36.27 4.43 -58.50
N SER A 149 36.69 3.29 -57.95
CA SER A 149 37.87 2.56 -58.38
C SER A 149 37.46 1.70 -59.58
N ALA A 150 37.84 2.14 -60.77
CA ALA A 150 37.68 1.38 -62.01
C ALA A 150 38.95 1.56 -62.86
N ALA A 151 39.99 0.81 -62.53
CA ALA A 151 41.12 0.52 -63.42
C ALA A 151 42.02 -0.56 -62.79
N ALA A 152 41.71 -1.83 -63.02
CA ALA A 152 42.68 -2.93 -62.91
C ALA A 152 42.10 -4.22 -63.50
N LEU A 153 41.84 -4.26 -64.80
CA LEU A 153 41.72 -5.49 -65.58
C LEU A 153 42.18 -5.17 -67.00
N ASN A 154 43.47 -5.33 -67.26
CA ASN A 154 43.97 -5.66 -68.58
C ASN A 154 45.32 -6.38 -68.45
N ALA A 155 45.25 -7.70 -68.51
CA ALA A 155 46.37 -8.55 -68.86
C ALA A 155 45.81 -9.76 -69.63
N MET A 156 46.30 -9.91 -70.88
CA MET A 156 46.47 -11.13 -71.69
C MET A 156 45.63 -11.25 -72.99
N GLU A 157 46.38 -11.51 -74.09
CA GLU A 157 46.05 -11.73 -75.52
C GLU A 157 45.76 -10.46 -76.36
N VAL A 158 46.51 -10.09 -77.42
CA VAL A 158 47.38 -10.80 -78.38
C VAL A 158 48.64 -9.98 -78.69
#